data_AF-A0A6L4YY56-F1
#
_entry.id   AF-A0A6L4YY56-F1
#
_cell.length_a   1.000
_cell.length_b   1.000
_cell.length_c   1.000
_cell.angle_alpha   90.00
_cell.angle_beta   90.00
_cell.angle_gamma   90.00
#
_symmetry.space_group_name_H-M   'P 1'
#
loop_
_entity.id
_entity.type
_entity.pdbx_description
1 polymer ?
#
loop_
_entity_poly.entity_id
_entity_poly.type
_entity_poly.pdbx_seq_one_letter_code
_entity_poly.pdbx_strand_id
1 'polypeptide(L)'
;MITIIKENGIQLLNADEWPDYKKMNTAIFPDDIFCILVNISVSPYSLTISSPNHSGPGILNNRVLITPEAVNLAFQFHQSFDPLRQELMNSPVSGFKPNEIALLAYFYLNPLPFSVSLITRWFIDAGLEVIRAQELADAVFTARTNRESAELWFINDEILSYSEPGDLLPDLQHHHTPDNFGDVLNLFQKSTDVSFSYDPLDLLLPDKTDSTLHINMGRIQECSFLVEDHSFVIAGLATTVTEMAALSEIRWPVFHSMMIDSIPLYLRDFYSTGRLVSEKPDVLLSLLQEHSCEIDLISIDRNGKVLNTTLKSWYTKSGSQEGRVEIPVYLRIRKP
;
A
#
# COMPACT_ATOMS: atom_id res chain seq x y z
N MET A 1 2.67 -13.52 14.75
CA MET A 1 1.27 -13.68 15.23
C MET A 1 0.40 -12.74 14.41
N ILE A 2 -0.82 -13.14 14.05
CA ILE A 2 -1.79 -12.32 13.31
C ILE A 2 -2.85 -11.85 14.31
N THR A 3 -3.06 -10.54 14.41
CA THR A 3 -4.03 -9.92 15.31
C THR A 3 -5.22 -9.41 14.52
N ILE A 4 -6.42 -9.86 14.88
CA ILE A 4 -7.67 -9.49 14.21
C ILE A 4 -8.62 -8.84 15.22
N ILE A 5 -9.13 -7.65 14.91
CA ILE A 5 -10.17 -6.98 15.70
C ILE A 5 -11.51 -7.16 15.01
N LYS A 6 -12.47 -7.74 15.74
CA LYS A 6 -13.85 -8.00 15.32
C LYS A 6 -14.84 -7.26 16.23
N GLU A 7 -16.11 -7.25 15.84
CA GLU A 7 -17.21 -6.72 16.66
C GLU A 7 -17.22 -7.30 18.10
N ASN A 8 -16.92 -8.60 18.24
CA ASN A 8 -16.97 -9.30 19.53
C ASN A 8 -15.62 -9.40 20.26
N GLY A 9 -14.61 -8.62 19.84
CA GLY A 9 -13.30 -8.56 20.50
C GLY A 9 -12.11 -8.92 19.60
N ILE A 10 -10.98 -9.24 20.26
CA ILE A 10 -9.70 -9.52 19.60
C ILE A 10 -9.53 -11.02 19.40
N GLN A 11 -9.09 -11.42 18.21
CA GLN A 11 -8.70 -12.79 17.90
C GLN A 11 -7.22 -12.82 17.48
N LEU A 12 -6.47 -13.73 18.09
CA LEU A 12 -5.07 -13.98 17.76
C LEU A 12 -4.97 -15.30 17.00
N LEU A 13 -4.16 -15.31 15.94
CA LEU A 13 -3.91 -16.50 15.12
C LEU A 13 -2.41 -16.66 14.89
N ASN A 14 -1.96 -17.91 14.82
CA ASN A 14 -0.67 -18.24 14.25
C ASN A 14 -0.72 -18.15 12.71
N ALA A 15 0.44 -18.01 12.08
CA ALA A 15 0.53 -17.82 10.64
C ALA A 15 0.02 -19.04 9.84
N ASP A 16 0.20 -20.24 10.38
CA ASP A 16 -0.26 -21.52 9.84
C ASP A 16 -1.77 -21.74 10.00
N GLU A 17 -2.42 -21.07 10.95
CA GLU A 17 -3.88 -21.11 11.16
C GLU A 17 -4.63 -20.23 10.16
N TRP A 18 -3.96 -19.27 9.52
CA TRP A 18 -4.58 -18.29 8.63
C TRP A 18 -5.35 -18.90 7.44
N PRO A 19 -4.81 -19.87 6.67
CA PRO A 19 -5.53 -20.45 5.54
C PRO A 19 -6.85 -21.11 5.95
N ASP A 20 -6.86 -21.83 7.07
CA ASP A 20 -8.06 -22.52 7.54
C ASP A 20 -9.05 -21.55 8.18
N TYR A 21 -8.55 -20.56 8.91
CA TYR A 21 -9.37 -19.47 9.40
C TYR A 21 -10.10 -18.75 8.26
N LYS A 22 -9.43 -18.44 7.13
CA LYS A 22 -10.09 -17.86 5.95
C LYS A 22 -11.19 -18.76 5.41
N LYS A 23 -10.94 -20.07 5.24
CA LYS A 23 -11.95 -21.03 4.75
C LYS A 23 -13.18 -21.07 5.66
N MET A 24 -12.97 -21.14 6.98
CA MET A 24 -14.04 -21.21 7.98
C MET A 24 -14.86 -19.92 8.08
N ASN A 25 -14.25 -18.78 7.76
CA ASN A 25 -14.85 -17.45 7.85
C ASN A 25 -15.15 -16.87 6.46
N THR A 26 -15.34 -17.68 5.43
CA THR A 26 -15.70 -17.24 4.07
C THR A 26 -16.98 -16.41 4.03
N ALA A 27 -17.93 -16.66 4.94
CA ALA A 27 -19.12 -15.82 5.09
C ALA A 27 -18.82 -14.41 5.66
N ILE A 28 -17.72 -14.26 6.41
CA ILE A 28 -17.23 -13.00 6.99
C ILE A 28 -16.26 -12.30 6.02
N PHE A 29 -15.57 -13.08 5.17
CA PHE A 29 -14.67 -12.58 4.12
C PHE A 29 -15.10 -13.07 2.73
N PRO A 30 -16.23 -12.58 2.19
CA PRO A 30 -16.45 -12.57 0.75
C PRO A 30 -15.25 -11.98 0.02
N ASP A 31 -15.01 -12.41 -1.21
CA ASP A 31 -13.84 -12.03 -2.02
C ASP A 31 -13.65 -10.50 -2.14
N ASP A 32 -14.75 -9.75 -2.05
CA ASP A 32 -14.78 -8.31 -2.22
C ASP A 32 -14.80 -7.50 -0.90
N ILE A 33 -14.68 -8.12 0.28
CA ILE A 33 -14.69 -7.35 1.54
C ILE A 33 -13.34 -6.67 1.81
N PHE A 34 -13.41 -5.37 2.11
CA PHE A 34 -12.29 -4.57 2.56
C PHE A 34 -12.18 -4.55 4.09
N CYS A 35 -10.98 -4.80 4.59
CA CYS A 35 -10.59 -4.59 5.98
C CYS A 35 -9.56 -3.47 6.07
N ILE A 36 -9.43 -2.86 7.25
CA ILE A 36 -8.36 -1.90 7.53
C ILE A 36 -7.22 -2.66 8.17
N LEU A 37 -6.04 -2.61 7.56
CA LEU A 37 -4.82 -3.18 8.12
C LEU A 37 -3.98 -2.04 8.70
N VAL A 38 -3.68 -2.15 9.99
CA VAL A 38 -2.93 -1.14 10.75
C VAL A 38 -1.55 -1.68 11.08
N ASN A 39 -0.51 -0.96 10.68
CA ASN A 39 0.83 -1.20 11.20
C ASN A 39 1.07 -0.28 12.39
N ILE A 40 1.05 -0.85 13.61
CA ILE A 40 1.28 -0.11 14.85
C ILE A 40 2.74 -0.12 15.29
N SER A 41 3.62 -0.87 14.58
CA SER A 41 5.06 -0.91 14.86
C SER A 41 5.83 0.32 14.32
N VAL A 42 5.15 1.19 13.58
CA VAL A 42 5.71 2.42 13.01
C VAL A 42 5.05 3.65 13.65
N SER A 43 5.83 4.72 13.85
CA SER A 43 5.33 6.00 14.35
C SER A 43 5.52 7.08 13.28
N PRO A 44 4.45 7.75 12.82
CA PRO A 44 3.04 7.45 13.10
C PRO A 44 2.62 6.09 12.52
N TYR A 45 1.53 5.51 13.05
CA TYR A 45 0.96 4.26 12.52
C TYR A 45 0.58 4.42 11.04
N SER A 46 0.64 3.34 10.27
CA SER A 46 0.20 3.35 8.87
C SER A 46 -1.10 2.56 8.70
N LEU A 47 -2.02 3.10 7.89
CA LEU A 47 -3.29 2.45 7.54
C LEU A 47 -3.28 2.04 6.07
N THR A 48 -3.72 0.83 5.79
CA THR A 48 -3.85 0.30 4.43
C THR A 48 -5.20 -0.41 4.28
N ILE A 49 -5.88 -0.25 3.15
CA ILE A 49 -6.99 -1.13 2.78
C ILE A 49 -6.44 -2.47 2.34
N SER A 50 -7.04 -3.56 2.83
CA SER A 50 -6.68 -4.90 2.40
C SER A 50 -7.91 -5.79 2.21
N SER A 51 -7.79 -6.76 1.30
CA SER A 51 -8.72 -7.88 1.20
C SER A 51 -8.12 -9.08 1.93
N PRO A 52 -8.80 -9.67 2.93
CA PRO A 52 -8.30 -10.84 3.67
C PRO A 52 -8.00 -12.03 2.76
N ASN A 53 -8.77 -12.23 1.69
CA ASN A 53 -8.54 -13.33 0.74
C ASN A 53 -7.22 -13.18 -0.01
N HIS A 54 -6.77 -11.94 -0.21
CA HIS A 54 -5.52 -11.59 -0.89
C HIS A 54 -4.37 -11.24 0.07
N SER A 55 -4.61 -11.30 1.37
CA SER A 55 -3.58 -11.11 2.39
C SER A 55 -2.99 -12.45 2.81
N GLY A 56 -1.67 -12.61 2.65
CA GLY A 56 -0.93 -13.74 3.22
C GLY A 56 -0.39 -13.42 4.62
N PRO A 57 0.05 -14.43 5.38
CA PRO A 57 0.62 -14.23 6.71
C PRO A 57 1.80 -13.24 6.73
N GLY A 58 2.62 -13.22 5.67
CA GLY A 58 3.74 -12.27 5.55
C GLY A 58 3.31 -10.80 5.52
N ILE A 59 2.14 -10.50 4.92
CA ILE A 59 1.57 -9.13 4.91
C ILE A 59 0.97 -8.78 6.28
N LEU A 60 0.36 -9.76 6.94
CA LEU A 60 -0.34 -9.58 8.21
C LEU A 60 0.59 -9.58 9.43
N ASN A 61 1.83 -10.04 9.29
CA ASN A 61 2.76 -10.11 10.40
C ASN A 61 3.04 -8.72 10.99
N ASN A 62 2.98 -8.61 12.32
CA ASN A 62 3.13 -7.35 13.07
C ASN A 62 2.13 -6.25 12.69
N ARG A 63 0.99 -6.64 12.10
CA ARG A 63 -0.11 -5.74 11.74
C ARG A 63 -1.42 -6.24 12.33
N VAL A 64 -2.31 -5.29 12.54
CA VAL A 64 -3.64 -5.51 13.10
C VAL A 64 -4.67 -5.40 11.98
N LEU A 65 -5.40 -6.48 11.73
CA LEU A 65 -6.49 -6.52 10.76
C LEU A 65 -7.81 -6.15 11.46
N ILE A 66 -8.44 -5.07 11.06
CA ILE A 66 -9.71 -4.59 11.61
C ILE A 66 -10.82 -4.88 10.61
N THR A 67 -11.83 -5.65 11.04
CA THR A 67 -12.96 -6.01 10.17
C THR A 67 -13.98 -4.85 10.06
N PRO A 68 -14.77 -4.79 8.98
CA PRO A 68 -15.83 -3.79 8.82
C PRO A 68 -16.82 -3.75 9.98
N GLU A 69 -17.13 -4.88 10.60
CA GLU A 69 -18.08 -4.95 11.73
C GLU A 69 -17.50 -4.27 12.96
N ALA A 70 -16.21 -4.46 13.23
CA ALA A 70 -15.53 -3.75 14.32
C ALA A 70 -15.47 -2.24 14.05
N VAL A 71 -15.18 -1.85 12.81
CA VAL A 71 -15.22 -0.44 12.38
C VAL A 71 -16.63 0.13 12.53
N ASN A 72 -17.67 -0.61 12.15
CA ASN A 72 -19.07 -0.18 12.27
C ASN A 72 -19.45 0.07 13.74
N LEU A 73 -19.08 -0.85 14.63
CA LEU A 73 -19.30 -0.71 16.07
C LEU A 73 -18.61 0.55 16.60
N ALA A 74 -17.33 0.75 16.27
CA ALA A 74 -16.60 1.95 16.65
C ALA A 74 -17.19 3.22 16.03
N PHE A 75 -17.64 3.15 14.78
CA PHE A 75 -18.29 4.25 14.08
C PHE A 75 -19.62 4.64 14.73
N GLN A 76 -20.34 3.73 15.39
CA GLN A 76 -21.58 4.04 16.10
C GLN A 76 -21.34 4.63 17.49
N PHE A 77 -20.32 4.15 18.20
CA PHE A 77 -20.19 4.40 19.64
C PHE A 77 -18.97 5.21 20.06
N HIS A 78 -17.90 5.25 19.24
CA HIS A 78 -16.65 5.90 19.64
C HIS A 78 -16.63 7.38 19.27
N GLN A 79 -16.24 8.24 20.21
CA GLN A 79 -16.23 9.71 20.03
C GLN A 79 -15.35 10.19 18.88
N SER A 80 -14.28 9.46 18.53
CA SER A 80 -13.38 9.85 17.43
C SER A 80 -14.08 9.95 16.08
N PHE A 81 -15.23 9.29 15.91
CA PHE A 81 -16.04 9.34 14.69
C PHE A 81 -17.20 10.35 14.76
N ASP A 82 -17.36 11.11 15.85
CA ASP A 82 -18.44 12.10 15.99
C ASP A 82 -18.50 13.10 14.81
N PRO A 83 -17.38 13.71 14.37
CA PRO A 83 -17.42 14.61 13.22
C PRO A 83 -17.96 13.93 11.96
N LEU A 84 -17.52 12.70 11.69
CA LEU A 84 -17.98 11.94 10.52
C LEU A 84 -19.44 11.52 10.64
N ARG A 85 -19.89 11.12 11.84
CA ARG A 85 -21.30 10.82 12.10
C ARG A 85 -22.19 12.04 11.87
N GLN A 86 -21.75 13.22 12.28
CA GLN A 86 -22.50 14.48 12.10
C GLN A 86 -22.71 14.80 10.62
N GLU A 87 -21.65 14.71 9.81
CA GLU A 87 -21.74 14.90 8.35
C GLU A 87 -22.67 13.84 7.69
N LEU A 88 -22.75 12.65 8.26
CA LEU A 88 -23.56 11.55 7.76
C LEU A 88 -24.96 11.45 8.39
N MET A 89 -25.41 12.41 9.21
CA MET A 89 -26.71 12.32 9.91
C MET A 89 -27.93 12.14 8.98
N ASN A 90 -27.84 12.64 7.74
CA ASN A 90 -28.89 12.46 6.73
C ASN A 90 -28.82 11.10 6.01
N SER A 91 -27.80 10.29 6.30
CA SER A 91 -27.57 8.96 5.78
C SER A 91 -27.62 7.94 6.93
N PRO A 92 -28.72 7.20 7.13
CA PRO A 92 -28.81 6.26 8.23
C PRO A 92 -27.70 5.21 8.16
N VAL A 93 -26.87 5.16 9.21
CA VAL A 93 -25.68 4.32 9.33
C VAL A 93 -25.99 2.84 9.17
N SER A 94 -27.19 2.41 9.60
CA SER A 94 -27.70 1.03 9.45
C SER A 94 -27.87 0.57 8.01
N GLY A 95 -27.69 1.45 7.01
CA GLY A 95 -27.75 1.14 5.59
C GLY A 95 -26.39 1.00 4.90
N PHE A 96 -25.27 1.27 5.57
CA PHE A 96 -23.95 1.18 4.93
C PHE A 96 -23.51 -0.26 4.69
N LYS A 97 -22.95 -0.51 3.51
CA LYS A 97 -22.31 -1.80 3.20
C LYS A 97 -20.95 -1.92 3.89
N PRO A 98 -20.44 -3.13 4.17
CA PRO A 98 -19.12 -3.33 4.80
C PRO A 98 -17.97 -2.54 4.15
N ASN A 99 -17.91 -2.53 2.81
CA ASN A 99 -16.87 -1.80 2.07
C ASN A 99 -17.00 -0.28 2.22
N GLU A 100 -18.22 0.24 2.33
CA GLU A 100 -18.46 1.66 2.53
C GLU A 100 -17.91 2.09 3.89
N ILE A 101 -18.20 1.30 4.93
CA ILE A 101 -17.74 1.53 6.30
C ILE A 101 -16.20 1.48 6.37
N ALA A 102 -15.60 0.47 5.75
CA ALA A 102 -14.14 0.33 5.71
C ALA A 102 -13.47 1.52 5.01
N LEU A 103 -13.99 1.96 3.86
CA LEU A 103 -13.46 3.11 3.13
C LEU A 103 -13.67 4.43 3.87
N LEU A 104 -14.86 4.66 4.43
CA LEU A 104 -15.16 5.83 5.25
C LEU A 104 -14.15 5.98 6.38
N ALA A 105 -13.95 4.90 7.15
CA ALA A 105 -13.00 4.91 8.24
C ALA A 105 -11.54 5.01 7.77
N TYR A 106 -11.16 4.29 6.71
CA TYR A 106 -9.80 4.41 6.15
C TYR A 106 -9.47 5.85 5.77
N PHE A 107 -10.29 6.49 4.95
CA PHE A 107 -10.00 7.85 4.50
C PHE A 107 -10.09 8.88 5.63
N TYR A 108 -11.03 8.71 6.55
CA TYR A 108 -11.17 9.60 7.70
C TYR A 108 -10.00 9.50 8.68
N LEU A 109 -9.46 8.29 8.88
CA LEU A 109 -8.40 8.03 9.84
C LEU A 109 -7.00 8.24 9.28
N ASN A 110 -6.80 8.01 7.98
CA ASN A 110 -5.51 8.07 7.33
C ASN A 110 -4.95 9.51 7.34
N PRO A 111 -3.66 9.70 7.70
CA PRO A 111 -3.05 11.03 7.74
C PRO A 111 -2.83 11.65 6.35
N LEU A 112 -2.81 10.87 5.26
CA LEU A 112 -2.54 11.37 3.92
C LEU A 112 -3.63 12.33 3.42
N PRO A 113 -3.28 13.47 2.80
CA PRO A 113 -4.25 14.43 2.27
C PRO A 113 -4.83 13.91 0.94
N PHE A 114 -5.95 13.20 1.02
CA PHE A 114 -6.69 12.75 -0.16
C PHE A 114 -7.64 13.83 -0.65
N SER A 115 -7.69 14.04 -1.96
CA SER A 115 -8.69 14.89 -2.60
C SER A 115 -10.07 14.23 -2.55
N VAL A 116 -11.12 15.03 -2.59
CA VAL A 116 -12.50 14.53 -2.72
C VAL A 116 -12.62 13.63 -3.95
N SER A 117 -12.06 14.05 -5.09
CA SER A 117 -12.11 13.32 -6.35
C SER A 117 -11.48 11.91 -6.26
N LEU A 118 -10.32 11.78 -5.60
CA LEU A 118 -9.68 10.48 -5.37
C LEU A 118 -10.52 9.59 -4.44
N ILE A 119 -11.08 10.15 -3.36
CA ILE A 119 -11.96 9.43 -2.43
C ILE A 119 -13.21 8.92 -3.17
N THR A 120 -13.86 9.80 -3.95
CA THR A 120 -15.01 9.45 -4.78
C THR A 120 -14.68 8.31 -5.74
N ARG A 121 -13.51 8.35 -6.39
CA ARG A 121 -13.09 7.28 -7.30
C ARG A 121 -13.00 5.93 -6.59
N TRP A 122 -12.46 5.88 -5.37
CA TRP A 122 -12.35 4.63 -4.63
C TRP A 122 -13.70 4.07 -4.21
N PHE A 123 -14.66 4.93 -3.84
CA PHE A 123 -16.03 4.47 -3.60
C PHE A 123 -16.69 3.91 -4.88
N ILE A 124 -16.48 4.55 -6.03
CA ILE A 124 -16.98 4.04 -7.33
C ILE A 124 -16.35 2.68 -7.65
N ASP A 125 -15.04 2.53 -7.47
CA ASP A 125 -14.33 1.28 -7.70
C ASP A 125 -14.77 0.17 -6.73
N ALA A 126 -15.33 0.53 -5.57
CA ALA A 126 -15.98 -0.38 -4.63
C ALA A 126 -17.44 -0.72 -5.00
N GLY A 127 -17.94 -0.22 -6.14
CA GLY A 127 -19.26 -0.52 -6.67
C GLY A 127 -20.37 0.46 -6.27
N LEU A 128 -20.03 1.67 -5.80
CA LEU A 128 -21.03 2.69 -5.49
C LEU A 128 -21.39 3.53 -6.72
N GLU A 129 -22.63 4.00 -6.74
CA GLU A 129 -23.06 5.00 -7.72
C GLU A 129 -22.35 6.33 -7.50
N VAL A 130 -22.07 7.05 -8.59
CA VAL A 130 -21.28 8.29 -8.59
C VAL A 130 -21.80 9.33 -7.61
N ILE A 131 -23.12 9.56 -7.56
CA ILE A 131 -23.73 10.56 -6.66
C ILE A 131 -23.47 10.18 -5.21
N ARG A 132 -23.71 8.91 -4.86
CA ARG A 132 -23.48 8.41 -3.50
C ARG A 132 -22.00 8.47 -3.11
N ALA A 133 -21.11 8.07 -4.02
CA ALA A 133 -19.67 8.13 -3.81
C ALA A 133 -19.17 9.57 -3.56
N GLN A 134 -19.74 10.55 -4.27
CA GLN A 134 -19.43 11.96 -4.08
C GLN A 134 -19.89 12.46 -2.71
N GLU A 135 -21.15 12.15 -2.32
CA GLU A 135 -21.69 12.52 -1.00
C GLU A 135 -20.81 12.00 0.16
N LEU A 136 -20.38 10.73 0.08
CA LEU A 136 -19.53 10.14 1.11
C LEU A 136 -18.12 10.73 1.12
N ALA A 137 -17.57 11.05 -0.05
CA ALA A 137 -16.27 11.69 -0.16
C ALA A 137 -16.27 13.10 0.47
N ASP A 138 -17.30 13.90 0.19
CA ASP A 138 -17.46 15.24 0.75
C ASP A 138 -17.64 15.20 2.27
N ALA A 139 -18.44 14.25 2.77
CA ALA A 139 -18.62 14.04 4.21
C ALA A 139 -17.30 13.68 4.90
N VAL A 140 -16.52 12.75 4.34
CA VAL A 140 -15.20 12.40 4.88
C VAL A 140 -14.25 13.59 4.86
N PHE A 141 -14.16 14.28 3.73
CA PHE A 141 -13.27 15.43 3.57
C PHE A 141 -13.57 16.52 4.60
N THR A 142 -14.84 16.86 4.77
CA THR A 142 -15.30 17.87 5.75
C THR A 142 -15.11 17.40 7.19
N ALA A 143 -15.46 16.15 7.51
CA ALA A 143 -15.27 15.60 8.84
C ALA A 143 -13.78 15.62 9.27
N ARG A 144 -12.86 15.37 8.35
CA ARG A 144 -11.41 15.39 8.63
C ARG A 144 -10.90 16.76 9.07
N THR A 145 -11.46 17.85 8.54
CA THR A 145 -11.04 19.21 8.97
C THR A 145 -11.49 19.53 10.38
N ASN A 146 -12.53 18.85 10.87
CA ASN A 146 -13.11 19.02 12.20
C ASN A 146 -12.66 17.92 13.18
N ARG A 147 -11.75 17.04 12.76
CA ARG A 147 -11.29 15.91 13.58
C ARG A 147 -10.38 16.40 14.70
N GLU A 148 -10.88 16.34 15.93
CA GLU A 148 -10.05 16.52 17.12
C GLU A 148 -9.05 15.38 17.27
N SER A 149 -7.91 15.63 17.91
CA SER A 149 -6.83 14.67 18.15
C SER A 149 -7.18 13.63 19.23
N ALA A 150 -8.36 13.04 19.16
CA ALA A 150 -8.75 11.93 20.02
C ALA A 150 -7.92 10.69 19.67
N GLU A 151 -7.51 9.94 20.70
CA GLU A 151 -6.87 8.64 20.51
C GLU A 151 -7.78 7.70 19.72
N LEU A 152 -7.18 6.92 18.82
CA LEU A 152 -7.93 5.97 18.00
C LEU A 152 -8.32 4.77 18.85
N TRP A 153 -9.57 4.32 18.73
CA TRP A 153 -10.15 3.24 19.54
C TRP A 153 -9.39 1.90 19.47
N PHE A 154 -8.67 1.64 18.38
CA PHE A 154 -7.85 0.45 18.19
C PHE A 154 -6.39 0.61 18.65
N ILE A 155 -6.01 1.79 19.12
CA ILE A 155 -4.72 2.02 19.79
C ILE A 155 -5.02 1.90 21.29
N ASN A 156 -4.97 0.68 21.82
CA ASN A 156 -5.02 0.43 23.25
C ASN A 156 -3.79 -0.41 23.68
N ASP A 157 -3.43 -0.34 24.96
CA ASP A 157 -2.25 -1.02 25.50
C ASP A 157 -2.26 -2.53 25.27
N GLU A 158 -3.46 -3.13 25.24
CA GLU A 158 -3.66 -4.56 24.99
C GLU A 158 -3.25 -4.95 23.56
N ILE A 159 -3.67 -4.21 22.53
CA ILE A 159 -3.30 -4.43 21.13
C ILE A 159 -1.81 -4.15 20.88
N LEU A 160 -1.26 -3.14 21.55
CA LEU A 160 0.18 -2.84 21.51
C LEU A 160 1.02 -4.00 22.06
N SER A 161 0.54 -4.67 23.12
CA SER A 161 1.23 -5.82 23.70
C SER A 161 1.27 -7.06 22.80
N TYR A 162 0.33 -7.20 21.86
CA TYR A 162 0.28 -8.33 20.92
C TYR A 162 1.06 -8.12 19.62
N SER A 163 1.61 -6.92 19.43
CA SER A 163 2.26 -6.53 18.18
C SER A 163 3.78 -6.57 18.25
N GLU A 164 4.33 -7.32 19.20
CA GLU A 164 5.76 -7.58 19.28
C GLU A 164 6.24 -8.33 18.03
N PRO A 165 7.43 -8.02 17.50
CA PRO A 165 7.97 -8.67 16.31
C PRO A 165 8.06 -10.18 16.51
N GLY A 166 7.17 -10.95 15.89
CA GLY A 166 7.30 -12.40 15.85
C GLY A 166 8.45 -12.81 14.92
N ASP A 167 9.13 -13.90 15.25
CA ASP A 167 10.13 -14.52 14.37
C ASP A 167 9.54 -14.73 12.97
N LEU A 168 10.30 -14.36 11.94
CA LEU A 168 9.93 -14.58 10.54
C LEU A 168 9.74 -16.09 10.31
N LEU A 169 8.77 -16.43 9.46
CA LEU A 169 8.52 -17.83 9.08
C LEU A 169 9.83 -18.50 8.60
N PRO A 170 10.14 -19.73 9.05
CA PRO A 170 11.39 -20.44 8.73
C PRO A 170 11.70 -20.60 7.24
N ASP A 171 10.67 -20.49 6.38
CA ASP A 171 10.75 -20.70 4.93
C ASP A 171 11.25 -19.48 4.14
N LEU A 172 11.64 -18.38 4.81
CA LEU A 172 12.12 -17.14 4.17
C LEU A 172 13.64 -16.99 4.13
N GLN A 173 14.43 -18.08 4.22
CA GLN A 173 15.90 -18.00 4.32
C GLN A 173 16.59 -17.24 3.17
N HIS A 174 15.94 -17.13 2.01
CA HIS A 174 16.44 -16.39 0.84
C HIS A 174 15.86 -14.98 0.68
N HIS A 175 14.95 -14.58 1.57
CA HIS A 175 14.29 -13.28 1.57
C HIS A 175 14.86 -12.40 2.69
N HIS A 176 15.63 -11.40 2.29
CA HIS A 176 16.19 -10.41 3.20
C HIS A 176 15.38 -9.12 3.13
N THR A 177 15.10 -8.52 4.29
CA THR A 177 14.48 -7.20 4.40
C THR A 177 15.43 -6.30 5.20
N PRO A 178 16.49 -5.75 4.57
CA PRO A 178 17.47 -4.94 5.28
C PRO A 178 16.85 -3.66 5.86
N ASP A 179 17.44 -3.13 6.94
CA ASP A 179 16.96 -1.90 7.58
C ASP A 179 17.60 -0.63 6.99
N ASN A 180 18.69 -0.76 6.23
CA ASN A 180 19.38 0.38 5.61
C ASN A 180 20.03 0.02 4.26
N PHE A 181 20.33 1.05 3.46
CA PHE A 181 20.88 0.89 2.11
C PHE A 181 22.31 0.31 2.11
N GLY A 182 23.10 0.52 3.17
CA GLY A 182 24.45 -0.04 3.29
C GLY A 182 24.44 -1.57 3.32
N ASP A 183 23.48 -2.17 4.02
CA ASP A 183 23.30 -3.62 4.07
C ASP A 183 22.84 -4.18 2.72
N VAL A 184 21.98 -3.46 2.01
CA VAL A 184 21.59 -3.79 0.62
C VAL A 184 22.83 -3.87 -0.27
N LEU A 185 23.70 -2.86 -0.24
CA LEU A 185 24.92 -2.82 -1.04
C LEU A 185 25.86 -3.99 -0.68
N ASN A 186 26.04 -4.28 0.60
CA ASN A 186 26.87 -5.38 1.08
C ASN A 186 26.36 -6.74 0.57
N LEU A 187 25.05 -6.97 0.62
CA LEU A 187 24.42 -8.18 0.11
C LEU A 187 24.53 -8.26 -1.42
N PHE A 188 24.24 -7.16 -2.11
CA PHE A 188 24.31 -7.09 -3.57
C PHE A 188 25.72 -7.37 -4.08
N GLN A 189 26.77 -6.82 -3.44
CA GLN A 189 28.16 -7.04 -3.83
C GLN A 189 28.62 -8.49 -3.67
N LYS A 190 28.13 -9.21 -2.65
CA LYS A 190 28.54 -10.58 -2.33
C LYS A 190 27.82 -11.64 -3.16
N SER A 191 26.65 -11.33 -3.70
CA SER A 191 25.81 -12.29 -4.41
C SER A 191 25.83 -12.06 -5.92
N THR A 192 26.00 -13.13 -6.70
CA THR A 192 26.02 -13.06 -8.17
C THR A 192 24.62 -12.95 -8.77
N ASP A 193 23.62 -13.56 -8.12
CA ASP A 193 22.23 -13.55 -8.55
C ASP A 193 21.34 -12.95 -7.45
N VAL A 194 20.77 -11.78 -7.76
CA VAL A 194 20.00 -10.97 -6.82
C VAL A 194 18.79 -10.41 -7.53
N SER A 195 17.65 -10.41 -6.86
CA SER A 195 16.47 -9.69 -7.31
C SER A 195 15.93 -8.79 -6.20
N PHE A 196 15.30 -7.71 -6.63
CA PHE A 196 14.80 -6.65 -5.76
C PHE A 196 13.28 -6.62 -5.83
N SER A 197 12.65 -6.56 -4.66
CA SER A 197 11.23 -6.25 -4.47
C SER A 197 11.08 -4.93 -3.74
N TYR A 198 9.94 -4.25 -3.92
CA TYR A 198 9.69 -2.94 -3.30
C TYR A 198 8.39 -2.88 -2.51
N ASP A 199 7.66 -3.99 -2.47
CA ASP A 199 6.41 -4.14 -1.74
C ASP A 199 6.33 -5.51 -1.04
N PRO A 200 5.39 -5.68 -0.10
CA PRO A 200 5.20 -6.97 0.56
C PRO A 200 4.42 -7.99 -0.28
N LEU A 201 3.94 -7.64 -1.49
CA LEU A 201 3.20 -8.59 -2.35
C LEU A 201 4.11 -9.69 -2.90
N ASP A 202 5.41 -9.42 -3.04
CA ASP A 202 6.40 -10.42 -3.47
C ASP A 202 6.65 -11.53 -2.45
N LEU A 203 6.14 -11.38 -1.22
CA LEU A 203 6.11 -12.43 -0.20
C LEU A 203 4.99 -13.46 -0.45
N LEU A 204 4.05 -13.17 -1.36
CA LEU A 204 2.95 -14.05 -1.71
C LEU A 204 3.26 -14.98 -2.88
N LEU A 205 4.36 -14.74 -3.60
CA LEU A 205 4.73 -15.53 -4.76
C LEU A 205 5.29 -16.88 -4.30
N PRO A 206 4.62 -18.01 -4.62
CA PRO A 206 5.19 -19.33 -4.43
C PRO A 206 6.36 -19.48 -5.40
N ASP A 207 7.44 -20.09 -4.96
CA ASP A 207 8.58 -20.48 -5.79
C ASP A 207 9.43 -19.33 -6.34
N LYS A 208 10.31 -18.85 -5.47
CA LYS A 208 11.56 -18.23 -5.89
C LYS A 208 12.65 -19.28 -5.74
N THR A 209 13.34 -19.58 -6.85
CA THR A 209 14.37 -20.63 -6.93
C THR A 209 15.41 -20.48 -5.82
N ASP A 210 15.78 -21.57 -5.14
CA ASP A 210 16.72 -21.65 -4.00
C ASP A 210 18.08 -20.93 -4.23
N SER A 211 18.44 -20.59 -5.48
CA SER A 211 19.70 -19.94 -5.83
C SER A 211 19.69 -18.40 -5.85
N THR A 212 18.52 -17.76 -5.94
CA THR A 212 18.43 -16.30 -6.11
C THR A 212 18.26 -15.61 -4.76
N LEU A 213 19.12 -14.61 -4.49
CA LEU A 213 18.95 -13.78 -3.30
C LEU A 213 17.83 -12.76 -3.53
N HIS A 214 16.81 -12.76 -2.68
CA HIS A 214 15.71 -11.79 -2.74
C HIS A 214 15.90 -10.71 -1.69
N ILE A 215 16.03 -9.45 -2.13
CA ILE A 215 16.18 -8.30 -1.24
C ILE A 215 14.93 -7.42 -1.37
N ASN A 216 14.20 -7.27 -0.26
CA ASN A 216 13.08 -6.35 -0.16
C ASN A 216 13.55 -4.95 0.24
N MET A 217 13.33 -4.00 -0.66
CA MET A 217 13.71 -2.59 -0.55
C MET A 217 12.59 -1.72 0.07
N GLY A 218 11.45 -2.31 0.43
CA GLY A 218 10.26 -1.59 0.89
C GLY A 218 10.44 -0.81 2.20
N ARG A 219 11.41 -1.19 3.04
CA ARG A 219 11.75 -0.48 4.29
C ARG A 219 12.90 0.51 4.14
N ILE A 220 13.51 0.58 2.95
CA ILE A 220 14.67 1.41 2.68
C ILE A 220 14.21 2.82 2.35
N GLN A 221 14.63 3.80 3.14
CA GLN A 221 14.17 5.19 3.02
C GLN A 221 14.49 5.77 1.64
N GLU A 222 15.65 5.46 1.08
CA GLU A 222 16.08 5.87 -0.26
C GLU A 222 15.22 5.27 -1.39
N CYS A 223 14.41 4.26 -1.09
CA CYS A 223 13.42 3.73 -2.03
C CYS A 223 12.00 4.18 -1.68
N SER A 224 11.76 4.78 -0.52
CA SER A 224 10.41 5.11 -0.01
C SER A 224 10.29 6.61 0.24
N PHE A 225 10.41 7.40 -0.83
CA PHE A 225 10.22 8.84 -0.78
C PHE A 225 9.54 9.35 -2.04
N LEU A 226 8.75 10.41 -1.88
CA LEU A 226 8.13 11.13 -2.98
C LEU A 226 8.46 12.61 -2.81
N VAL A 227 9.23 13.15 -3.75
CA VAL A 227 9.68 14.54 -3.73
C VAL A 227 9.21 15.22 -5.01
N GLU A 228 8.71 16.44 -4.86
CA GLU A 228 8.31 17.28 -5.96
C GLU A 228 9.01 18.63 -5.85
N ASP A 229 9.66 19.05 -6.94
CA ASP A 229 10.18 20.42 -7.11
C ASP A 229 9.60 21.07 -8.38
N HIS A 230 10.08 22.25 -8.77
CA HIS A 230 9.55 22.97 -9.93
C HIS A 230 9.73 22.23 -11.27
N SER A 231 10.75 21.38 -11.39
CA SER A 231 11.21 20.77 -12.65
C SER A 231 11.10 19.24 -12.66
N PHE A 232 10.98 18.61 -11.49
CA PHE A 232 11.05 17.17 -11.32
C PHE A 232 10.02 16.67 -10.32
N VAL A 233 9.62 15.43 -10.53
CA VAL A 233 9.06 14.55 -9.52
C VAL A 233 10.02 13.39 -9.36
N ILE A 234 10.41 13.09 -8.14
CA ILE A 234 11.24 11.94 -7.80
C ILE A 234 10.40 10.99 -6.97
N ALA A 235 10.19 9.79 -7.50
CA ALA A 235 9.39 8.75 -6.86
C ALA A 235 10.28 7.53 -6.58
N GLY A 236 10.52 7.27 -5.30
CA GLY A 236 11.16 6.05 -4.84
C GLY A 236 10.39 4.82 -5.33
N LEU A 237 11.10 3.74 -5.64
CA LEU A 237 10.44 2.54 -6.18
C LEU A 237 9.57 1.80 -5.15
N ALA A 238 9.73 2.05 -3.85
CA ALA A 238 8.83 1.56 -2.79
C ALA A 238 7.63 2.49 -2.52
N THR A 239 7.54 3.66 -3.17
CA THR A 239 6.33 4.51 -3.11
C THR A 239 5.14 3.75 -3.69
N THR A 240 4.03 3.76 -2.97
CA THR A 240 2.80 3.04 -3.32
C THR A 240 2.05 3.71 -4.47
N VAL A 241 1.18 2.96 -5.14
CA VAL A 241 0.25 3.49 -6.14
C VAL A 241 -0.67 4.54 -5.54
N THR A 242 -1.11 4.36 -4.28
CA THR A 242 -1.91 5.37 -3.56
C THR A 242 -1.19 6.71 -3.45
N GLU A 243 0.08 6.72 -3.05
CA GLU A 243 0.90 7.94 -2.95
C GLU A 243 1.14 8.58 -4.32
N MET A 244 1.45 7.76 -5.33
CA MET A 244 1.60 8.26 -6.71
C MET A 244 0.30 8.82 -7.28
N ALA A 245 -0.84 8.23 -6.94
CA ALA A 245 -2.16 8.66 -7.41
C ALA A 245 -2.52 10.04 -6.88
N ALA A 246 -2.23 10.31 -5.60
CA ALA A 246 -2.47 11.61 -4.99
C ALA A 246 -1.70 12.74 -5.68
N LEU A 247 -0.51 12.45 -6.22
CA LEU A 247 0.32 13.43 -6.93
C LEU A 247 -0.02 13.55 -8.43
N SER A 248 -0.45 12.46 -9.06
CA SER A 248 -0.70 12.42 -10.50
C SER A 248 -2.06 12.97 -10.91
N GLU A 249 -3.07 12.97 -10.04
CA GLU A 249 -4.46 13.28 -10.37
C GLU A 249 -4.63 14.55 -11.22
N ILE A 250 -4.01 15.66 -10.79
CA ILE A 250 -4.14 16.95 -11.49
C ILE A 250 -3.11 17.08 -12.61
N ARG A 251 -1.91 16.54 -12.42
CA ARG A 251 -0.76 16.80 -13.31
C ARG A 251 -0.74 15.90 -14.54
N TRP A 252 -1.10 14.64 -14.35
CA TRP A 252 -1.04 13.59 -15.36
C TRP A 252 -2.32 12.75 -15.30
N PRO A 253 -3.48 13.33 -15.64
CA PRO A 253 -4.78 12.67 -15.51
C PRO A 253 -4.91 11.39 -16.34
N VAL A 254 -4.24 11.28 -17.50
CA VAL A 254 -4.24 10.05 -18.31
C VAL A 254 -3.44 8.96 -17.59
N PHE A 255 -2.22 9.26 -17.16
CA PHE A 255 -1.42 8.33 -16.35
C PHE A 255 -2.15 7.91 -15.07
N HIS A 256 -2.75 8.87 -14.35
CA HIS A 256 -3.52 8.62 -13.14
C HIS A 256 -4.63 7.61 -13.39
N SER A 257 -5.47 7.85 -14.42
CA SER A 257 -6.59 6.97 -14.76
C SER A 257 -6.09 5.57 -15.12
N MET A 258 -5.07 5.47 -15.99
CA MET A 258 -4.49 4.18 -16.38
C MET A 258 -3.92 3.41 -15.19
N MET A 259 -3.25 4.10 -14.27
CA MET A 259 -2.67 3.48 -13.08
C MET A 259 -3.77 2.93 -12.16
N ILE A 260 -4.75 3.76 -11.81
CA ILE A 260 -5.87 3.38 -10.92
C ILE A 260 -6.71 2.25 -11.54
N ASP A 261 -6.95 2.27 -12.85
CA ASP A 261 -7.76 1.25 -13.54
C ASP A 261 -7.03 -0.08 -13.69
N SER A 262 -5.70 -0.06 -13.72
CA SER A 262 -4.88 -1.27 -13.89
C SER A 262 -4.66 -2.05 -12.60
N ILE A 263 -4.86 -1.43 -11.44
CA ILE A 263 -4.57 -1.97 -10.11
C ILE A 263 -5.86 -2.03 -9.28
N PRO A 264 -6.30 -3.24 -8.86
CA PRO A 264 -7.46 -3.40 -7.99
C PRO A 264 -7.34 -2.59 -6.69
N LEU A 265 -8.46 -2.03 -6.21
CA LEU A 265 -8.49 -1.14 -5.04
C LEU A 265 -7.74 -1.70 -3.84
N TYR A 266 -7.98 -2.97 -3.49
CA TYR A 266 -7.36 -3.62 -2.32
C TYR A 266 -5.85 -3.84 -2.43
N LEU A 267 -5.24 -3.59 -3.60
CA LEU A 267 -3.79 -3.67 -3.80
C LEU A 267 -3.11 -2.30 -3.83
N ARG A 268 -3.84 -1.19 -4.00
CA ARG A 268 -3.23 0.12 -4.29
C ARG A 268 -2.29 0.64 -3.18
N ASP A 269 -2.59 0.30 -1.93
CA ASP A 269 -1.75 0.62 -0.77
C ASP A 269 -0.52 -0.27 -0.61
N PHE A 270 -0.45 -1.39 -1.34
CA PHE A 270 0.69 -2.30 -1.32
C PHE A 270 1.48 -2.23 -2.61
N TYR A 271 0.83 -1.99 -3.74
CA TYR A 271 1.44 -2.06 -5.06
C TYR A 271 2.42 -0.91 -5.22
N SER A 272 3.71 -1.25 -5.32
CA SER A 272 4.78 -0.27 -5.40
C SER A 272 4.98 0.27 -6.82
N THR A 273 5.59 1.45 -6.92
CA THR A 273 6.05 2.04 -8.18
C THR A 273 7.06 1.11 -8.87
N GLY A 274 7.91 0.43 -8.11
CA GLY A 274 8.86 -0.56 -8.60
C GLY A 274 8.18 -1.76 -9.27
N ARG A 275 7.07 -2.24 -8.69
CA ARG A 275 6.26 -3.28 -9.33
C ARG A 275 5.56 -2.76 -10.58
N LEU A 276 5.08 -1.51 -10.56
CA LEU A 276 4.51 -0.86 -11.74
C LEU A 276 5.53 -0.79 -12.88
N VAL A 277 6.80 -0.46 -12.58
CA VAL A 277 7.92 -0.47 -13.53
C VAL A 277 8.08 -1.85 -14.16
N SER A 278 8.03 -2.93 -13.39
CA SER A 278 8.26 -4.28 -13.92
C SER A 278 7.05 -4.91 -14.62
N GLU A 279 5.84 -4.74 -14.09
CA GLU A 279 4.65 -5.51 -14.50
C GLU A 279 3.71 -4.73 -15.43
N LYS A 280 3.74 -3.40 -15.37
CA LYS A 280 2.79 -2.52 -16.09
C LYS A 280 3.54 -1.42 -16.86
N PRO A 281 4.49 -1.77 -17.74
CA PRO A 281 5.31 -0.79 -18.45
C PRO A 281 4.47 0.21 -19.24
N ASP A 282 3.37 -0.24 -19.85
CA ASP A 282 2.49 0.61 -20.65
C ASP A 282 1.85 1.75 -19.84
N VAL A 283 1.56 1.51 -18.55
CA VAL A 283 1.04 2.54 -17.65
C VAL A 283 2.07 3.64 -17.47
N LEU A 284 3.33 3.30 -17.15
CA LEU A 284 4.38 4.31 -16.99
C LEU A 284 4.78 4.97 -18.31
N LEU A 285 4.74 4.25 -19.42
CA LEU A 285 5.03 4.81 -20.74
C LEU A 285 3.95 5.81 -21.19
N SER A 286 2.74 5.76 -20.63
CA SER A 286 1.70 6.78 -20.89
C SER A 286 2.12 8.18 -20.42
N LEU A 287 2.93 8.30 -19.37
CA LEU A 287 3.51 9.59 -18.93
C LEU A 287 4.40 10.22 -20.00
N LEU A 288 5.06 9.42 -20.84
CA LEU A 288 5.89 9.96 -21.93
C LEU A 288 5.02 10.59 -23.04
N GLN A 289 3.78 10.11 -23.18
CA GLN A 289 2.81 10.62 -24.14
C GLN A 289 2.12 11.88 -23.60
N GLU A 290 2.00 11.98 -22.27
CA GLU A 290 1.38 13.09 -21.58
C GLU A 290 2.41 14.21 -21.32
N HIS A 291 2.22 15.36 -21.98
CA HIS A 291 3.05 16.55 -21.82
C HIS A 291 4.56 16.40 -22.13
N SER A 292 4.98 15.39 -22.91
CA SER A 292 6.39 15.20 -23.30
C SER A 292 7.35 15.05 -22.11
N CYS A 293 6.91 14.40 -21.03
CA CYS A 293 7.75 14.13 -19.88
C CYS A 293 8.94 13.22 -20.26
N GLU A 294 10.10 13.43 -19.63
CA GLU A 294 11.21 12.48 -19.66
C GLU A 294 11.21 11.68 -18.35
N ILE A 295 11.33 10.36 -18.45
CA ILE A 295 11.37 9.49 -17.28
C ILE A 295 12.69 8.74 -17.28
N ASP A 296 13.46 8.96 -16.23
CA ASP A 296 14.71 8.27 -15.97
C ASP A 296 14.52 7.29 -14.81
N LEU A 297 15.08 6.10 -14.96
CA LEU A 297 15.31 5.18 -13.86
C LEU A 297 16.72 5.42 -13.32
N ILE A 298 16.80 5.76 -12.03
CA ILE A 298 18.07 5.90 -11.35
C ILE A 298 18.38 4.60 -10.61
N SER A 299 19.55 4.05 -10.92
CA SER A 299 20.04 2.79 -10.40
C SER A 299 21.43 2.96 -9.79
N ILE A 300 21.87 2.00 -8.98
CA ILE A 300 23.22 1.96 -8.39
C ILE A 300 23.91 0.66 -8.81
N ASP A 301 25.11 0.75 -9.37
CA ASP A 301 25.90 -0.42 -9.76
C ASP A 301 26.57 -1.11 -8.55
N ARG A 302 27.22 -2.26 -8.79
CA ARG A 302 27.94 -3.01 -7.74
C ARG A 302 29.05 -2.21 -7.05
N ASN A 303 29.58 -1.16 -7.68
CA ASN A 303 30.62 -0.30 -7.14
C ASN A 303 30.05 0.92 -6.39
N GLY A 304 28.73 1.01 -6.25
CA GLY A 304 28.06 2.16 -5.63
C GLY A 304 27.95 3.38 -6.56
N LYS A 305 28.24 3.23 -7.86
CA LYS A 305 28.12 4.33 -8.82
C LYS A 305 26.66 4.50 -9.22
N VAL A 306 26.19 5.75 -9.17
CA VAL A 306 24.87 6.12 -9.67
C VAL A 306 24.85 6.06 -11.20
N LEU A 307 23.88 5.33 -11.73
CA LEU A 307 23.57 5.19 -13.13
C LEU A 307 22.23 5.87 -13.43
N ASN A 308 22.15 6.52 -14.58
CA ASN A 308 20.92 7.09 -15.08
C ASN A 308 20.62 6.44 -16.44
N THR A 309 19.47 5.80 -16.55
CA THR A 309 18.97 5.23 -17.79
C THR A 309 17.56 5.72 -18.06
N THR A 310 17.28 6.23 -19.25
CA THR A 310 15.90 6.55 -19.64
C THR A 310 15.04 5.29 -19.55
N LEU A 311 13.82 5.41 -19.02
CA LEU A 311 12.95 4.27 -18.79
C LEU A 311 12.69 3.46 -20.08
N LYS A 312 12.55 4.14 -21.22
CA LYS A 312 12.43 3.52 -22.54
C LYS A 312 13.66 2.68 -22.92
N SER A 313 14.87 3.19 -22.66
CA SER A 313 16.09 2.42 -22.89
C SER A 313 16.18 1.24 -21.93
N TRP A 314 15.71 1.38 -20.69
CA TRP A 314 15.73 0.30 -19.71
C TRP A 314 14.86 -0.87 -20.18
N TYR A 315 13.63 -0.62 -20.61
CA TYR A 315 12.76 -1.68 -21.16
C TYR A 315 13.34 -2.39 -22.38
N THR A 316 14.06 -1.65 -23.23
CA THR A 316 14.70 -2.25 -24.42
C THR A 316 15.88 -3.17 -24.03
N LYS A 317 16.59 -2.86 -22.93
CA LYS A 317 17.73 -3.64 -22.43
C LYS A 317 17.32 -4.83 -21.56
N SER A 318 16.23 -4.71 -20.79
CA SER A 318 15.76 -5.74 -19.85
C SER A 318 15.20 -7.01 -20.53
N GLY A 319 15.03 -7.03 -21.86
CA GLY A 319 14.64 -8.22 -22.62
C GLY A 319 15.72 -9.31 -22.73
N SER A 320 16.93 -9.07 -22.21
CA SER A 320 18.02 -10.04 -22.12
C SER A 320 18.54 -10.11 -20.67
N GLN A 321 18.02 -11.00 -19.82
CA GLN A 321 18.49 -11.10 -18.43
C GLN A 321 19.07 -12.48 -18.09
N GLU A 322 20.40 -12.53 -18.02
CA GLU A 322 21.11 -13.27 -16.98
C GLU A 322 21.77 -12.22 -16.06
N GLY A 323 21.39 -12.22 -14.77
CA GLY A 323 21.97 -11.40 -13.69
C GLY A 323 21.65 -9.90 -13.72
N ARG A 324 20.99 -9.37 -12.68
CA ARG A 324 20.86 -7.91 -12.50
C ARG A 324 22.20 -7.30 -12.10
N VAL A 325 22.66 -6.30 -12.86
CA VAL A 325 23.94 -5.59 -12.65
C VAL A 325 23.81 -4.28 -11.87
N GLU A 326 22.59 -3.88 -11.54
CA GLU A 326 22.28 -2.64 -10.84
C GLU A 326 21.08 -2.80 -9.90
N ILE A 327 21.04 -1.97 -8.85
CA ILE A 327 19.94 -1.79 -7.90
C ILE A 327 19.09 -0.62 -8.40
N PRO A 328 17.87 -0.83 -8.92
CA PRO A 328 16.96 0.27 -9.21
C PRO A 328 16.51 0.93 -7.90
N VAL A 329 16.49 2.27 -7.84
CA VAL A 329 16.21 2.99 -6.58
C VAL A 329 14.98 3.89 -6.68
N TYR A 330 14.93 4.73 -7.71
CA TYR A 330 13.83 5.68 -7.90
C TYR A 330 13.63 6.06 -9.38
N LEU A 331 12.42 6.53 -9.70
CA LEU A 331 12.11 7.22 -10.94
C LEU A 331 12.33 8.72 -10.77
N ARG A 332 12.95 9.34 -11.78
CA ARG A 332 13.02 10.80 -11.93
C ARG A 332 12.19 11.19 -13.15
N ILE A 333 11.08 11.87 -12.92
CA ILE A 333 10.17 12.35 -13.94
C ILE A 333 10.40 13.84 -14.12
N ARG A 334 10.87 14.24 -15.31
CA ARG A 334 11.04 15.63 -15.67
C ARG A 334 9.72 16.22 -16.12
N LYS A 335 9.35 17.34 -15.50
CA LYS A 335 8.18 18.14 -15.84
C LYS A 335 8.46 18.92 -17.14
N PRO A 336 7.42 19.18 -17.96
CA PRO A 336 7.52 19.99 -19.18
C PRO A 336 8.05 21.41 -18.96
#